data_AF-A0A662TG66-F1
#
_entry.id   AF-A0A662TG66-F1
#
_cell.length_a   1.000
_cell.length_b   1.000
_cell.length_c   1.000
_cell.angle_alpha   90.00
_cell.angle_beta   90.00
_cell.angle_gamma   90.00
#
_symmetry.space_group_name_H-M   'P 1'
#
loop_
_entity.id
_entity.type
_entity.pdbx_description
1 polymer ?
#
loop_
_entity_poly.entity_id
_entity_poly.type
_entity_poly.pdbx_seq_one_letter_code
_entity_poly.pdbx_strand_id
1 'polypeptide(L)'
;LASYIYTPMQVADIFHLKVDIAHSGMDQRKAHMLAREVAPKLGYRKPVAVHHHLLMGLKSTRKAGYEMSIADLKMSKSVPESCIFIHDSPEEIRRKVKGAYCPPRDAENNPVMDIIRHIVFHEFKVFHVDRPAKYGGPIEFESFEELRQAYERGEVHPLDLKNALAEHLIKILEPCRRYFENKMDLVEEVKSLMTRKVD
;
A
#
# COMPACT_ATOMS: atom_id res chain seq x y z
N LEU A 1 -29.99 0.17 -5.01
CA LEU A 1 -30.33 -1.28 -5.12
C LEU A 1 -29.10 -2.13 -5.44
N ALA A 2 -28.36 -1.83 -6.52
CA ALA A 2 -27.15 -2.58 -6.91
C ALA A 2 -26.11 -2.76 -5.78
N SER A 3 -25.83 -1.72 -4.99
CA SER A 3 -24.85 -1.79 -3.88
C SER A 3 -25.23 -2.78 -2.78
N TYR A 4 -26.53 -3.05 -2.58
CA TYR A 4 -26.99 -4.03 -1.59
C TYR A 4 -26.83 -5.49 -2.07
N ILE A 5 -26.75 -5.69 -3.39
CA ILE A 5 -26.58 -7.02 -4.00
C ILE A 5 -25.10 -7.43 -4.03
N TYR A 6 -24.19 -6.45 -4.07
CA TYR A 6 -22.75 -6.68 -4.17
C TYR A 6 -22.19 -7.57 -3.05
N THR A 7 -22.51 -7.30 -1.79
CA THR A 7 -21.99 -8.10 -0.66
C THR A 7 -22.50 -9.55 -0.67
N PRO A 8 -23.80 -9.83 -0.89
CA PRO A 8 -24.27 -11.19 -1.15
C PRO A 8 -23.56 -11.89 -2.31
N MET A 9 -23.32 -11.19 -3.42
CA MET A 9 -22.58 -11.77 -4.56
C MET A 9 -21.15 -12.15 -4.18
N GLN A 10 -20.41 -11.24 -3.52
CA GLN A 10 -19.05 -11.50 -3.06
C GLN A 10 -18.99 -12.70 -2.09
N VAL A 11 -19.99 -12.87 -1.23
CA VAL A 11 -20.10 -14.04 -0.35
C VAL A 11 -20.44 -15.31 -1.14
N ALA A 12 -21.32 -15.21 -2.13
CA ALA A 12 -21.67 -16.33 -2.99
C ALA A 12 -20.46 -16.84 -3.79
N ASP A 13 -19.58 -15.94 -4.25
CA ASP A 13 -18.35 -16.30 -4.97
C ASP A 13 -17.45 -17.22 -4.15
N ILE A 14 -17.31 -16.97 -2.83
CA ILE A 14 -16.51 -17.82 -1.94
C ILE A 14 -16.98 -19.27 -1.97
N PHE A 15 -18.30 -19.50 -1.98
CA PHE A 15 -18.87 -20.84 -2.03
C PHE A 15 -18.87 -21.43 -3.43
N HIS A 16 -19.22 -20.63 -4.43
CA HIS A 16 -19.31 -21.07 -5.83
C HIS A 16 -17.94 -21.51 -6.37
N LEU A 17 -16.90 -20.73 -6.06
CA LEU A 17 -15.51 -21.03 -6.41
C LEU A 17 -14.86 -22.05 -5.46
N LYS A 18 -15.59 -22.55 -4.45
CA LYS A 18 -15.13 -23.54 -3.46
C LYS A 18 -13.84 -23.10 -2.76
N VAL A 19 -13.80 -21.84 -2.35
CA VAL A 19 -12.62 -21.23 -1.73
C VAL A 19 -12.42 -21.78 -0.31
N ASP A 20 -11.29 -22.44 -0.08
CA ASP A 20 -10.88 -22.84 1.28
C ASP A 20 -10.31 -21.66 2.08
N ILE A 21 -9.57 -20.76 1.42
CA ILE A 21 -8.90 -19.60 2.03
C ILE A 21 -9.32 -18.32 1.31
N ALA A 22 -10.20 -17.54 1.93
CA ALA A 22 -10.59 -16.22 1.46
C ALA A 22 -9.54 -15.19 1.90
N HIS A 23 -8.64 -14.83 0.98
CA HIS A 23 -7.57 -13.85 1.22
C HIS A 23 -7.93 -12.50 0.61
N SER A 24 -7.98 -11.44 1.43
CA SER A 24 -8.26 -10.08 0.96
C SER A 24 -7.74 -9.00 1.92
N GLY A 25 -7.95 -7.73 1.61
CA GLY A 25 -7.64 -6.62 2.50
C GLY A 25 -8.52 -6.62 3.75
N MET A 26 -8.06 -5.94 4.81
CA MET A 26 -8.81 -5.84 6.08
C MET A 26 -10.20 -5.20 5.91
N ASP A 27 -10.39 -4.36 4.88
CA ASP A 27 -11.68 -3.76 4.55
C ASP A 27 -12.74 -4.77 4.09
N GLN A 28 -12.34 -5.94 3.58
CA GLN A 28 -13.25 -7.01 3.16
C GLN A 28 -13.66 -7.95 4.29
N ARG A 29 -13.18 -7.73 5.52
CA ARG A 29 -13.44 -8.59 6.69
C ARG A 29 -14.92 -8.85 6.92
N LYS A 30 -15.79 -7.84 6.77
CA LYS A 30 -17.24 -7.99 7.02
C LYS A 30 -17.87 -9.03 6.10
N ALA A 31 -17.53 -9.02 4.81
CA ALA A 31 -18.03 -10.00 3.84
C ALA A 31 -17.54 -11.42 4.20
N HIS A 32 -16.28 -11.58 4.56
CA HIS A 32 -15.74 -12.88 4.98
C HIS A 32 -16.37 -13.41 6.27
N MET A 33 -16.66 -12.53 7.24
CA MET A 33 -17.36 -12.94 8.47
C MET A 33 -18.79 -13.40 8.17
N LEU A 34 -19.50 -12.68 7.30
CA LEU A 34 -20.83 -13.09 6.83
C LEU A 34 -20.76 -14.46 6.15
N ALA A 35 -19.80 -14.67 5.23
CA ALA A 35 -19.59 -15.96 4.58
C ALA A 35 -19.39 -17.09 5.60
N ARG A 36 -18.55 -16.88 6.61
CA ARG A 36 -18.32 -17.89 7.66
C ARG A 36 -19.57 -18.16 8.52
N GLU A 37 -20.38 -17.14 8.77
CA GLU A 37 -21.62 -17.27 9.54
C GLU A 37 -22.69 -18.07 8.79
N VAL A 38 -22.86 -17.80 7.48
CA VAL A 38 -23.89 -18.45 6.65
C VAL A 38 -23.48 -19.82 6.13
N ALA A 39 -22.18 -20.10 6.00
CA ALA A 39 -21.65 -21.38 5.53
C ALA A 39 -22.33 -22.62 6.14
N PRO A 40 -22.42 -22.79 7.47
CA PRO A 40 -23.06 -23.97 8.07
C PRO A 40 -24.57 -24.04 7.80
N LYS A 41 -25.26 -22.88 7.68
CA LYS A 41 -26.71 -22.83 7.38
C LYS A 41 -27.02 -23.29 5.95
N LEU A 42 -26.04 -23.13 5.06
CA LEU A 42 -26.14 -23.47 3.64
C LEU A 42 -25.46 -24.80 3.29
N GLY A 43 -24.96 -25.54 4.29
CA GLY A 43 -24.26 -26.82 4.07
C GLY A 43 -22.85 -26.71 3.49
N TYR A 44 -22.27 -25.50 3.46
CA TYR A 44 -20.90 -25.27 3.01
C TYR A 44 -19.88 -25.39 4.16
N ARG A 45 -18.65 -25.76 3.79
CA ARG A 45 -17.50 -25.67 4.70
C ARG A 45 -17.23 -24.20 5.05
N LYS A 46 -16.88 -23.93 6.30
CA LYS A 46 -16.45 -22.58 6.72
C LYS A 46 -15.10 -22.24 6.08
N PRO A 47 -15.00 -21.18 5.26
CA PRO A 47 -13.74 -20.76 4.66
C PRO A 47 -12.82 -20.13 5.71
N VAL A 48 -11.52 -20.34 5.62
CA VAL A 48 -10.52 -19.60 6.42
C VAL A 48 -10.43 -18.19 5.86
N ALA A 49 -10.53 -17.17 6.70
CA ALA A 49 -10.42 -15.77 6.28
C ALA A 49 -9.05 -15.22 6.69
N VAL A 50 -8.25 -14.81 5.70
CA VAL A 50 -6.93 -14.19 5.90
C VAL A 50 -7.00 -12.76 5.42
N HIS A 51 -6.57 -11.82 6.25
CA HIS A 51 -6.61 -10.39 5.92
C HIS A 51 -5.23 -9.77 5.96
N HIS A 52 -4.83 -9.10 4.88
CA HIS A 52 -3.57 -8.36 4.83
C HIS A 52 -3.75 -6.89 5.24
N HIS A 53 -2.63 -6.28 5.62
CA HIS A 53 -2.53 -4.87 5.99
C HIS A 53 -2.90 -3.96 4.81
N LEU A 54 -3.62 -2.86 5.10
CA LEU A 54 -3.96 -1.86 4.09
C LEU A 54 -2.92 -0.75 4.13
N LEU A 55 -2.11 -0.67 3.07
CA LEU A 55 -1.07 0.34 2.95
C LEU A 55 -1.65 1.76 3.01
N MET A 56 -0.92 2.61 3.71
CA MET A 56 -1.28 4.01 3.88
C MET A 56 -1.16 4.80 2.57
N GLY A 57 -2.06 5.77 2.36
CA GLY A 57 -1.94 6.77 1.31
C GLY A 57 -0.76 7.70 1.57
N LEU A 58 -0.07 8.15 0.52
CA LEU A 58 1.13 8.99 0.65
C LEU A 58 0.85 10.36 1.28
N LYS A 59 -0.37 10.87 1.20
CA LYS A 59 -0.73 12.19 1.74
C LYS A 59 -1.23 12.08 3.16
N SER A 60 -0.93 13.09 3.98
CA SER A 60 -1.43 13.14 5.36
C SER A 60 -2.95 13.24 5.36
N THR A 61 -3.59 12.39 6.15
CA THR A 61 -5.02 12.46 6.46
C THR A 61 -5.28 13.07 7.83
N ARG A 62 -4.26 13.64 8.49
CA ARG A 62 -4.44 14.39 9.75
C ARG A 62 -5.27 15.65 9.48
N LYS A 63 -6.59 15.53 9.54
CA LYS A 63 -7.46 16.62 10.01
C LYS A 63 -7.37 16.61 11.54
N ALA A 64 -6.85 17.68 12.12
CA ALA A 64 -6.71 17.80 13.57
C ALA A 64 -8.07 17.59 14.26
N GLY A 65 -8.14 16.63 15.20
CA GLY A 65 -9.30 16.42 16.08
C GLY A 65 -10.28 15.30 15.72
N TYR A 66 -10.01 14.46 14.70
CA TYR A 66 -10.85 13.31 14.37
C TYR A 66 -10.05 12.00 14.38
N GLU A 67 -10.59 10.93 14.97
CA GLU A 67 -10.04 9.58 14.82
C GLU A 67 -10.05 9.21 13.33
N MET A 68 -8.88 8.91 12.76
CA MET A 68 -8.75 8.60 11.35
C MET A 68 -9.40 7.24 11.06
N SER A 69 -10.34 7.20 10.11
CA SER A 69 -10.93 5.94 9.69
C SER A 69 -9.97 5.17 8.78
N ILE A 70 -10.10 3.85 8.73
CA ILE A 70 -9.35 2.98 7.79
C ILE A 70 -9.55 3.44 6.32
N ALA A 71 -10.69 4.03 6.02
CA ALA A 71 -10.99 4.57 4.68
C ALA A 71 -10.19 5.83 4.36
N ASP A 72 -9.87 6.66 5.36
CA ASP A 72 -9.06 7.85 5.18
C ASP A 72 -7.58 7.49 4.99
N LEU A 73 -7.12 6.46 5.73
CA LEU A 73 -5.71 6.08 5.73
C LEU A 73 -5.28 5.33 4.47
N LYS A 74 -6.17 4.66 3.73
CA LYS A 74 -5.79 3.81 2.60
C LYS A 74 -5.42 4.61 1.34
N MET A 75 -4.54 4.05 0.52
CA MET A 75 -4.32 4.55 -0.84
C MET A 75 -5.64 4.64 -1.62
N SER A 76 -5.90 5.80 -2.23
CA SER A 76 -7.08 6.02 -3.07
C SER A 76 -6.71 6.30 -4.51
N LYS A 77 -7.29 5.52 -5.42
CA LYS A 77 -7.15 5.72 -6.87
C LYS A 77 -7.70 7.08 -7.34
N SER A 78 -8.63 7.68 -6.60
CA SER A 78 -9.23 8.98 -6.95
C SER A 78 -8.27 10.16 -6.76
N VAL A 79 -7.14 9.98 -6.06
CA VAL A 79 -6.11 10.99 -5.90
C VAL A 79 -4.77 10.41 -6.36
N PRO A 80 -4.40 10.56 -7.65
CA PRO A 80 -3.20 9.94 -8.22
C PRO A 80 -1.90 10.26 -7.47
N GLU A 81 -1.83 11.44 -6.84
CA GLU A 81 -0.68 11.88 -6.03
C GLU A 81 -0.62 11.26 -4.63
N SER A 82 -1.63 10.49 -4.21
CA SER A 82 -1.63 9.79 -2.91
C SER A 82 -1.28 8.31 -3.02
N CYS A 83 -1.00 7.81 -4.22
CA CYS A 83 -0.66 6.40 -4.46
C CYS A 83 0.45 6.24 -5.50
N ILE A 84 1.19 5.13 -5.38
CA ILE A 84 2.22 4.71 -6.33
C ILE A 84 1.63 3.58 -7.16
N PHE A 85 1.63 3.74 -8.48
CA PHE A 85 1.19 2.70 -9.40
C PHE A 85 2.36 1.81 -9.80
N ILE A 86 2.06 0.54 -10.08
CA ILE A 86 3.07 -0.46 -10.49
C ILE A 86 3.81 -0.11 -11.78
N HIS A 87 3.26 0.81 -12.58
CA HIS A 87 3.79 1.27 -13.86
C HIS A 87 4.27 2.73 -13.83
N ASP A 88 4.30 3.36 -12.64
CA ASP A 88 4.85 4.73 -12.52
C ASP A 88 6.32 4.74 -12.93
N SER A 89 6.75 5.77 -13.66
CA SER A 89 8.16 5.94 -14.02
C SER A 89 9.04 6.17 -12.78
N PRO A 90 10.36 5.96 -12.86
CA PRO A 90 11.27 6.28 -11.76
C PRO A 90 11.16 7.74 -11.27
N GLU A 91 10.94 8.67 -12.19
CA GLU A 91 10.75 10.10 -11.90
C GLU A 91 9.43 10.34 -11.15
N GLU A 92 8.35 9.68 -11.56
CA GLU A 92 7.05 9.76 -10.90
C GLU A 92 7.11 9.19 -9.48
N ILE A 93 7.75 8.03 -9.29
CA ILE A 93 7.97 7.41 -7.97
C ILE A 93 8.74 8.39 -7.06
N ARG A 94 9.88 8.92 -7.52
CA ARG A 94 10.67 9.90 -6.75
C ARG A 94 9.85 11.13 -6.38
N ARG A 95 9.08 11.68 -7.33
CA ARG A 95 8.24 12.86 -7.08
C ARG A 95 7.17 12.57 -6.03
N LYS A 96 6.43 11.46 -6.18
CA LYS A 96 5.35 11.07 -5.26
C LYS A 96 5.86 10.78 -3.85
N VAL A 97 6.94 10.01 -3.73
CA VAL A 97 7.57 9.69 -2.43
C VAL A 97 8.14 10.95 -1.78
N LYS A 98 8.76 11.85 -2.56
CA LYS A 98 9.24 13.14 -2.04
C LYS A 98 8.10 13.99 -1.46
N GLY A 99 6.94 13.97 -2.12
CA GLY A 99 5.72 14.65 -1.67
C GLY A 99 4.96 13.96 -0.54
N ALA A 100 5.36 12.74 -0.13
CA ALA A 100 4.65 11.98 0.88
C ALA A 100 4.73 12.62 2.28
N TYR A 101 3.74 12.36 3.12
CA TYR A 101 3.78 12.72 4.53
C TYR A 101 4.83 11.87 5.26
N CYS A 102 5.77 12.53 5.94
CA CYS A 102 6.86 11.88 6.66
C CYS A 102 7.40 12.85 7.73
N PRO A 103 6.67 13.03 8.85
CA PRO A 103 7.08 13.93 9.93
C PRO A 103 8.40 13.47 10.57
N PRO A 104 9.33 14.40 10.89
CA PRO A 104 10.61 14.03 11.51
C PRO A 104 10.40 13.40 12.88
N ARG A 105 11.13 12.30 13.15
CA ARG A 105 11.11 11.55 14.43
C ARG A 105 9.76 10.95 14.82
N ASP A 106 8.81 10.91 13.89
CA ASP A 106 7.48 10.32 14.11
C ASP A 106 7.28 9.18 13.09
N ALA A 107 7.44 7.95 13.58
CA ALA A 107 7.25 6.73 12.82
C ALA A 107 5.77 6.27 12.82
N GLU A 108 4.93 6.84 13.67
CA GLU A 108 3.53 6.46 13.80
C GLU A 108 2.67 7.17 12.76
N ASN A 109 1.76 6.41 12.12
CA ASN A 109 0.93 6.94 11.04
C ASN A 109 1.75 7.62 9.92
N ASN A 110 2.93 7.07 9.62
CA ASN A 110 3.86 7.59 8.63
C ASN A 110 3.84 6.68 7.38
N PRO A 111 3.25 7.13 6.24
CA PRO A 111 3.13 6.34 5.02
C PRO A 111 4.47 5.84 4.47
N VAL A 112 5.55 6.61 4.64
CA VAL A 112 6.89 6.20 4.19
C VAL A 112 7.37 5.00 5.02
N MET A 113 7.21 5.06 6.35
CA MET A 113 7.57 3.95 7.24
C MET A 113 6.68 2.72 6.99
N ASP A 114 5.39 2.93 6.74
CA ASP A 114 4.42 1.87 6.44
C ASP A 114 4.82 1.07 5.19
N ILE A 115 5.16 1.75 4.10
CA ILE A 115 5.62 1.10 2.87
C ILE A 115 6.95 0.39 3.10
N ILE A 116 7.89 1.01 3.82
CA ILE A 116 9.18 0.36 4.10
C ILE A 116 8.96 -0.95 4.87
N ARG A 117 8.13 -0.92 5.91
CA ARG A 117 7.81 -2.10 6.74
C ARG A 117 7.20 -3.25 5.94
N HIS A 118 6.17 -2.93 5.14
CA HIS A 118 5.31 -3.94 4.55
C HIS A 118 5.73 -4.37 3.15
N ILE A 119 6.48 -3.53 2.42
CA ILE A 119 6.94 -3.82 1.07
C ILE A 119 8.46 -4.00 1.05
N VAL A 120 9.23 -3.01 1.52
CA VAL A 120 10.69 -3.03 1.33
C VAL A 120 11.35 -4.13 2.17
N PHE A 121 10.98 -4.27 3.44
CA PHE A 121 11.47 -5.36 4.29
C PHE A 121 10.86 -6.73 3.97
N HIS A 122 9.80 -6.79 3.15
CA HIS A 122 9.34 -8.06 2.60
C HIS A 122 10.27 -8.56 1.50
N GLU A 123 10.75 -7.63 0.65
CA GLU A 123 11.51 -7.96 -0.56
C GLU A 123 13.03 -7.94 -0.35
N PHE A 124 13.50 -7.13 0.59
CA PHE A 124 14.92 -7.02 0.93
C PHE A 124 15.15 -7.32 2.40
N LYS A 125 16.24 -8.04 2.68
CA LYS A 125 16.69 -8.31 4.05
C LYS A 125 17.30 -7.08 4.73
N VAL A 126 17.83 -6.17 3.93
CA VAL A 126 18.55 -4.97 4.40
C VAL A 126 17.96 -3.76 3.70
N PHE A 127 17.67 -2.72 4.46
CA PHE A 127 17.26 -1.42 3.96
C PHE A 127 18.46 -0.47 3.96
N HIS A 128 18.92 -0.09 2.76
CA HIS A 128 20.08 0.77 2.58
C HIS A 128 19.68 2.24 2.39
N VAL A 129 20.24 3.14 3.19
CA VAL A 129 20.05 4.58 3.06
C VAL A 129 21.37 5.22 2.63
N ASP A 130 21.45 5.56 1.34
CA ASP A 130 22.60 6.28 0.81
C ASP A 130 22.52 7.76 1.17
N ARG A 131 23.55 8.26 1.87
CA ARG A 131 23.65 9.66 2.28
C ARG A 131 25.11 10.11 2.31
N PRO A 132 25.40 11.38 1.94
CA PRO A 132 26.76 11.93 1.97
C PRO A 132 27.42 11.80 3.34
N ALA A 133 28.76 11.64 3.36
CA ALA A 133 29.55 11.56 4.60
C ALA A 133 29.29 12.73 5.58
N LYS A 134 29.04 13.94 5.05
CA LYS A 134 28.68 15.14 5.84
C LYS A 134 27.35 15.02 6.61
N TYR A 135 26.51 14.04 6.29
CA TYR A 135 25.22 13.77 6.94
C TYR A 135 25.21 12.39 7.63
N GLY A 136 26.38 11.83 7.93
CA GLY A 136 26.52 10.56 8.66
C GLY A 136 26.88 9.35 7.80
N GLY A 137 27.05 9.51 6.49
CA GLY A 137 27.49 8.43 5.58
C GLY A 137 26.45 7.32 5.37
N PRO A 138 26.63 6.42 4.39
CA PRO A 138 25.66 5.36 4.12
C PRO A 138 25.37 4.53 5.38
N ILE A 139 24.09 4.20 5.61
CA ILE A 139 23.63 3.42 6.76
C ILE A 139 22.70 2.31 6.28
N GLU A 140 22.78 1.16 6.95
CA GLU A 140 21.99 -0.02 6.66
C GLU A 140 21.21 -0.46 7.89
N PHE A 141 20.01 -1.00 7.65
CA PHE A 141 19.14 -1.54 8.70
C PHE A 141 18.72 -2.96 8.33
N GLU A 142 18.94 -3.92 9.21
CA GLU A 142 18.61 -5.33 8.98
C GLU A 142 17.16 -5.64 9.41
N SER A 143 16.54 -4.74 10.17
CA SER A 143 15.16 -4.86 10.58
C SER A 143 14.42 -3.54 10.59
N PHE A 144 13.09 -3.61 10.44
CA PHE A 144 12.23 -2.42 10.54
C PHE A 144 12.32 -1.77 11.92
N GLU A 145 12.53 -2.56 12.97
CA GLU A 145 12.60 -2.05 14.34
C GLU A 145 13.87 -1.20 14.57
N GLU A 146 15.01 -1.62 14.02
CA GLU A 146 16.24 -0.81 14.04
C GLU A 146 16.05 0.53 13.31
N LEU A 147 15.47 0.47 12.11
CA LEU A 147 15.16 1.68 11.33
C LEU A 147 14.23 2.62 12.09
N ARG A 148 13.17 2.07 12.69
CA ARG A 148 12.19 2.83 13.49
C ARG A 148 12.87 3.58 14.62
N GLN A 149 13.67 2.89 15.42
CA GLN A 149 14.33 3.48 16.57
C GLN A 149 15.35 4.56 16.13
N ALA A 150 16.13 4.31 15.08
CA ALA A 150 17.04 5.29 14.52
C ALA A 150 16.31 6.55 14.01
N TYR A 151 15.16 6.35 13.36
CA TYR A 151 14.32 7.46 12.87
C TYR A 151 13.74 8.30 14.02
N GLU A 152 13.21 7.66 15.06
CA GLU A 152 12.66 8.32 16.26
C GLU A 152 13.75 9.09 17.04
N ARG A 153 14.99 8.56 17.10
CA ARG A 153 16.15 9.27 17.65
C ARG A 153 16.65 10.42 16.76
N GLY A 154 16.15 10.52 15.53
CA GLY A 154 16.55 11.54 14.57
C GLY A 154 17.89 11.29 13.90
N GLU A 155 18.37 10.05 13.92
CA GLU A 155 19.61 9.64 13.24
C GLU A 155 19.44 9.57 11.73
N VAL A 156 18.20 9.40 11.25
CA VAL A 156 17.84 9.40 9.82
C VAL A 156 16.90 10.56 9.54
N HIS A 157 17.29 11.44 8.60
CA HIS A 157 16.45 12.56 8.21
C HIS A 157 15.31 12.10 7.27
N PRO A 158 14.10 12.70 7.33
CA PRO A 158 12.98 12.32 6.46
C PRO A 158 13.29 12.34 4.96
N LEU A 159 14.15 13.27 4.52
CA LEU A 159 14.55 13.36 3.12
C LEU A 159 15.38 12.15 2.66
N ASP A 160 16.32 11.71 3.49
CA ASP A 160 17.18 10.56 3.18
C ASP A 160 16.34 9.28 3.15
N LEU A 161 15.42 9.14 4.11
CA LEU A 161 14.48 8.02 4.18
C LEU A 161 13.60 7.95 2.92
N LYS A 162 13.05 9.08 2.47
CA LYS A 162 12.23 9.17 1.25
C LYS A 162 13.02 8.82 0.00
N ASN A 163 14.25 9.33 -0.13
CA ASN A 163 15.08 9.04 -1.28
C ASN A 163 15.43 7.55 -1.33
N ALA A 164 15.81 6.96 -0.19
CA ALA A 164 16.09 5.54 -0.08
C ALA A 164 14.86 4.69 -0.43
N LEU A 165 13.68 5.03 0.09
CA LEU A 165 12.43 4.36 -0.27
C LEU A 165 12.16 4.41 -1.78
N ALA A 166 12.33 5.58 -2.41
CA ALA A 166 12.09 5.74 -3.84
C ALA A 166 12.99 4.81 -4.67
N GLU A 167 14.28 4.72 -4.36
CA GLU A 167 15.20 3.83 -5.07
C GLU A 167 14.88 2.34 -4.86
N HIS A 168 14.43 1.95 -3.66
CA HIS A 168 13.98 0.57 -3.41
C HIS A 168 12.72 0.24 -4.21
N LEU A 169 11.72 1.14 -4.23
CA LEU A 169 10.51 0.94 -5.01
C LEU A 169 10.78 0.91 -6.51
N ILE A 170 11.71 1.73 -7.01
CA ILE A 170 12.14 1.68 -8.41
C ILE A 170 12.65 0.29 -8.75
N LYS A 171 13.51 -0.31 -7.91
CA LYS A 171 14.02 -1.67 -8.12
C LYS A 171 12.92 -2.72 -8.07
N ILE A 172 12.05 -2.67 -7.04
CA ILE A 172 10.94 -3.63 -6.87
C ILE A 172 10.00 -3.61 -8.08
N LEU A 173 9.68 -2.42 -8.59
CA LEU A 173 8.71 -2.24 -9.67
C LEU A 173 9.33 -2.36 -11.08
N GLU A 174 10.65 -2.55 -11.19
CA GLU A 174 11.33 -2.68 -12.49
C GLU A 174 10.76 -3.79 -13.38
N PRO A 175 10.51 -5.03 -12.87
CA PRO A 175 9.95 -6.09 -13.70
C PRO A 175 8.56 -5.74 -14.24
N CYS A 176 7.74 -5.03 -13.44
CA CYS A 176 6.44 -4.56 -13.87
C CYS A 176 6.56 -3.51 -14.96
N ARG A 177 7.43 -2.50 -14.80
CA ARG A 177 7.65 -1.47 -15.82
C ARG A 177 8.12 -2.07 -17.13
N ARG A 178 9.11 -2.97 -17.10
CA ARG A 178 9.60 -3.70 -18.28
C ARG A 178 8.50 -4.47 -19.00
N TYR A 179 7.58 -5.08 -18.26
CA TYR A 179 6.43 -5.77 -18.86
C TYR A 179 5.48 -4.82 -19.61
N PHE A 180 5.32 -3.59 -19.10
CA PHE A 180 4.42 -2.58 -19.67
C PHE A 180 5.06 -1.66 -20.72
N GLU A 181 6.39 -1.65 -20.88
CA GLU A 181 7.10 -0.84 -21.89
C GLU A 181 6.56 -1.04 -23.32
N ASN A 182 6.21 -2.29 -23.68
CA ASN A 182 5.64 -2.61 -24.99
C ASN A 182 4.10 -2.65 -25.00
N LYS A 183 3.45 -2.17 -23.93
CA LYS A 183 1.98 -2.19 -23.72
C LYS A 183 1.48 -0.85 -23.18
N MET A 184 2.16 0.24 -23.52
CA MET A 184 1.82 1.57 -23.02
C MET A 184 0.48 2.06 -23.56
N ASP A 185 0.08 1.60 -24.75
CA ASP A 185 -1.25 1.79 -25.34
C ASP A 185 -2.37 1.32 -24.40
N LEU A 186 -2.24 0.13 -23.81
CA LEU A 186 -3.21 -0.40 -22.84
C LEU A 186 -3.25 0.43 -21.56
N VAL A 187 -2.08 0.91 -21.11
CA VAL A 187 -2.00 1.77 -19.91
C VAL A 187 -2.68 3.11 -20.15
N GLU A 188 -2.46 3.71 -21.31
CA GLU A 188 -3.09 4.97 -21.72
C GLU A 188 -4.60 4.84 -21.89
N GLU A 189 -5.07 3.74 -22.50
CA GLU A 189 -6.49 3.46 -22.64
C GLU A 189 -7.17 3.38 -21.27
N VAL A 190 -6.59 2.60 -20.33
CA VAL A 190 -7.12 2.49 -18.96
C VAL A 190 -7.09 3.84 -18.24
N LYS A 191 -6.01 4.62 -18.37
CA LYS A 191 -5.93 5.97 -17.79
C LYS A 191 -7.03 6.87 -18.34
N SER A 192 -7.32 6.80 -19.64
CA SER A 192 -8.39 7.58 -20.26
C SER A 192 -9.75 7.23 -19.66
N LEU A 193 -10.03 5.94 -19.44
CA LEU A 193 -11.29 5.48 -18.84
C LEU A 193 -11.45 5.96 -17.39
N MET A 194 -10.36 6.06 -16.63
CA MET A 194 -10.40 6.57 -15.26
C MET A 194 -10.65 8.09 -15.19
N THR A 195 -10.31 8.83 -16.23
CA THR A 195 -10.53 10.28 -16.32
C THR A 195 -11.87 10.68 -16.92
N ARG A 196 -12.54 9.76 -17.64
CA ARG A 196 -13.90 10.00 -18.15
C ARG A 196 -14.84 10.13 -16.96
N LYS A 197 -15.32 11.35 -16.71
CA LYS A 197 -16.50 11.54 -15.85
C LYS A 197 -17.63 10.76 -16.51
N VAL A 198 -18.21 9.84 -15.77
CA VAL A 198 -19.48 9.22 -16.15
C VAL A 198 -20.52 10.32 -15.97
N ASP A 199 -21.03 10.84 -17.10
CA ASP A 199 -22.18 11.75 -17.11
C ASP A 199 -23.44 11.06 -16.58
#